data_AF-A0A4U1ZXG8-F1
#
_entry.id   AF-A0A4U1ZXG8-F1
#
_cell.length_a   1.000
_cell.length_b   1.000
_cell.length_c   1.000
_cell.angle_alpha   90.00
_cell.angle_beta   90.00
_cell.angle_gamma   90.00
#
_symmetry.space_group_name_H-M   'P 1'
#
loop_
_entity.id
_entity.type
_entity.pdbx_description
1 polymer ?
#
loop_
_entity_poly.entity_id
_entity_poly.type
_entity_poly.pdbx_seq_one_letter_code
_entity_poly.pdbx_strand_id
1 'polypeptide(L)'
;MHLVCKFISSSSLSTNDLQYVLTPDECIGLFSRARTPKDILAQLPSTLVQQITASAKKNVHSLLNAIRVELVKANWVCLSSNVRRSPLTSKQLANFPRLKLYVDRVSNSTAERVHKANYQQVVDDVPLARHYSFSPVEPSPEHKIVVEFAGQWSSNAACLMLGKTEAQKEKVTVGKADTENKHRSLATFKDLEAEGKTLYIKIPCSDQPHPILLKLAEDLQPVDKETQMEEWDNVLVPVVPLYKSGSSWDGYTSGRVYIIWNGEVWRELQVTNDGYFADVETSNSRKKTTETRHVNIDGSSLFPGENVAFERFTILQDGVEVFSGELDINEQARVFSLVAEEVEIKFVGFEHEQLMVPTHPSPMKASSTLSDEVLGYPLPHIWIPYKIKGECQGVYLYYASQALSDAAISELESNYESMAVSLAETSDYSSNQEFTQQTVFALPQLSESQKVNAVVNVQNDCNVAAVNISPPGSEIILRYRVLSSTDQPDDYFMLQNDEHSWSQKAYFRCAKVDEDGYLNLRFSGWPEKVKEVDILRGAHASRGIETPEMFKLREKVKVTDLLG
;
A
#
# COMPACT_ATOMS: atom_id res chain seq x y z
N MET A 1 73.55 -6.13 -41.69
CA MET A 1 72.31 -6.91 -41.86
C MET A 1 71.15 -5.94 -41.73
N HIS A 2 70.48 -5.60 -42.84
CA HIS A 2 69.22 -4.85 -42.78
C HIS A 2 68.13 -5.79 -42.28
N LEU A 3 67.48 -5.43 -41.18
CA LEU A 3 66.30 -6.15 -40.70
C LEU A 3 65.12 -5.85 -41.63
N VAL A 4 64.40 -6.92 -41.93
CA VAL A 4 63.34 -7.00 -42.94
C VAL A 4 62.00 -6.67 -42.26
N CYS A 5 61.92 -5.52 -41.59
CA CYS A 5 60.70 -5.09 -40.90
C CYS A 5 60.50 -3.56 -40.88
N LYS A 6 59.24 -3.13 -40.82
CA LYS A 6 58.78 -1.74 -40.78
C LYS A 6 57.78 -1.57 -39.65
N PHE A 7 57.85 -0.46 -38.92
CA PHE A 7 56.87 -0.11 -37.89
C PHE A 7 55.89 0.92 -38.42
N ILE A 8 54.60 0.67 -38.21
CA ILE A 8 53.51 1.61 -38.53
C ILE A 8 52.63 1.82 -37.31
N SER A 9 51.88 2.92 -37.30
CA SER A 9 50.83 3.14 -36.31
C SER A 9 49.70 2.13 -36.53
N SER A 10 49.11 1.61 -35.44
CA SER A 10 47.94 0.72 -35.52
C SER A 10 46.73 1.36 -36.21
N SER A 11 46.62 2.68 -36.19
CA SER A 11 45.57 3.44 -36.90
C SER A 11 45.73 3.43 -38.41
N SER A 12 46.94 3.16 -38.91
CA SER A 12 47.29 3.18 -40.34
C SER A 12 47.32 1.79 -40.95
N LEU A 13 46.93 0.75 -40.19
CA LEU A 13 46.91 -0.64 -40.66
C LEU A 13 45.79 -0.82 -41.69
N SER A 14 46.16 -1.22 -42.92
CA SER A 14 45.22 -1.51 -44.00
C SER A 14 45.03 -3.01 -44.21
N THR A 15 44.00 -3.39 -44.96
CA THR A 15 43.72 -4.80 -45.32
C THR A 15 44.89 -5.46 -46.04
N ASN A 16 45.61 -4.69 -46.87
CA ASN A 16 46.78 -5.18 -47.61
C ASN A 16 47.99 -5.47 -46.71
N ASP A 17 48.04 -4.85 -45.53
CA ASP A 17 49.13 -5.00 -44.56
C ASP A 17 48.98 -6.24 -43.67
N LEU A 18 47.76 -6.79 -43.54
CA LEU A 18 47.45 -7.89 -42.63
C LEU A 18 48.34 -9.13 -42.85
N GLN A 19 48.68 -9.42 -44.11
CA GLN A 19 49.53 -10.55 -44.49
C GLN A 19 51.02 -10.37 -44.11
N TYR A 20 51.41 -9.18 -43.65
CA TYR A 20 52.77 -8.83 -43.25
C TYR A 20 52.91 -8.61 -41.73
N VAL A 21 51.81 -8.60 -40.97
CA VAL A 21 51.83 -8.28 -39.53
C VAL A 21 52.59 -9.32 -38.71
N LEU A 22 53.59 -8.89 -37.93
CA LEU A 22 54.31 -9.73 -36.97
C LEU A 22 53.72 -9.58 -35.57
N THR A 23 53.66 -10.69 -34.83
CA THR A 23 53.38 -10.62 -33.38
C THR A 23 54.55 -9.94 -32.65
N PRO A 24 54.31 -9.36 -31.46
CA PRO A 24 55.38 -8.77 -30.65
C PRO A 24 56.55 -9.74 -30.42
N ASP A 25 56.27 -11.02 -30.20
CA ASP A 25 57.31 -12.03 -29.93
C ASP A 25 58.11 -12.39 -31.18
N GLU A 26 57.47 -12.49 -32.35
CA GLU A 26 58.16 -12.68 -33.63
C GLU A 26 59.03 -11.47 -33.98
N CYS A 27 58.55 -10.25 -33.70
CA CYS A 27 59.30 -9.02 -33.87
C CYS A 27 60.58 -9.03 -33.02
N ILE A 28 60.48 -9.33 -31.71
CA ILE A 28 61.65 -9.45 -30.84
C ILE A 28 62.59 -10.57 -31.30
N GLY A 29 62.04 -11.69 -31.78
CA GLY A 29 62.81 -12.78 -32.37
C GLY A 29 63.70 -12.33 -33.53
N LEU A 30 63.26 -11.37 -34.35
CA LEU A 30 64.08 -10.80 -35.42
C LEU A 30 65.26 -9.98 -34.89
N PHE A 31 65.04 -9.19 -33.84
CA PHE A 31 66.09 -8.38 -33.21
C PHE A 31 67.06 -9.18 -32.32
N SER A 32 66.74 -10.42 -31.98
CA SER A 32 67.60 -11.29 -31.16
C SER A 32 69.01 -11.50 -31.76
N ARG A 33 69.18 -11.27 -33.07
CA ARG A 33 70.46 -11.39 -33.80
C ARG A 33 71.30 -10.12 -33.78
N ALA A 34 70.76 -9.00 -33.31
CA ALA A 34 71.49 -7.72 -33.23
C ALA A 34 72.50 -7.75 -32.07
N ARG A 35 73.76 -7.39 -32.37
CA ARG A 35 74.87 -7.50 -31.40
C ARG A 35 75.02 -6.28 -30.50
N THR A 36 74.46 -5.12 -30.88
CA THR A 36 74.56 -3.89 -30.08
C THR A 36 73.22 -3.15 -29.96
N PRO A 37 72.97 -2.42 -28.85
CA PRO A 37 71.76 -1.62 -28.69
C PRO A 37 71.61 -0.50 -29.74
N LYS A 38 72.74 0.05 -30.22
CA LYS A 38 72.75 1.11 -31.23
C LYS A 38 72.17 0.64 -32.56
N ASP A 39 72.44 -0.61 -32.95
CA ASP A 39 71.93 -1.17 -34.20
C ASP A 39 70.40 -1.34 -34.17
N ILE A 40 69.84 -1.65 -33.01
CA ILE A 40 68.39 -1.78 -32.81
C ILE A 40 67.74 -0.39 -32.84
N LEU A 41 68.32 0.59 -32.12
CA LEU A 41 67.78 1.95 -32.05
C LEU A 41 67.76 2.67 -33.40
N ALA A 42 68.75 2.41 -34.27
CA ALA A 42 68.80 2.99 -35.62
C ALA A 42 67.65 2.52 -36.55
N GLN A 43 66.96 1.43 -36.19
CA GLN A 43 65.92 0.81 -37.02
C GLN A 43 64.50 1.10 -36.52
N LEU A 44 64.37 1.73 -35.36
CA LEU A 44 63.09 2.10 -34.78
C LEU A 44 62.72 3.53 -35.19
N PRO A 45 61.44 3.84 -35.43
CA PRO A 45 60.98 5.21 -35.60
C PRO A 45 61.39 6.08 -34.41
N SER A 46 61.80 7.32 -34.66
CA SER A 46 62.25 8.27 -33.62
C SER A 46 61.20 8.48 -32.52
N THR A 47 59.92 8.45 -32.88
CA THR A 47 58.76 8.52 -31.96
C THR A 47 58.68 7.31 -31.02
N LEU A 48 58.95 6.10 -31.52
CA LEU A 48 58.99 4.89 -30.70
C LEU A 48 60.24 4.88 -29.80
N VAL A 49 61.39 5.37 -30.30
CA VAL A 49 62.63 5.48 -29.51
C VAL A 49 62.46 6.45 -28.33
N GLN A 50 61.66 7.52 -28.48
CA GLN A 50 61.38 8.47 -27.39
C GLN A 50 60.56 7.83 -26.25
N GLN A 51 59.70 6.85 -26.55
CA GLN A 51 58.88 6.15 -25.56
C GLN A 51 59.68 5.14 -24.71
N ILE A 52 60.89 4.78 -25.15
CA ILE A 52 61.78 3.87 -24.43
C ILE A 52 62.64 4.65 -23.42
N THR A 53 62.64 4.20 -22.17
CA THR A 53 63.41 4.82 -21.09
C THR A 53 64.92 4.81 -21.35
N ALA A 54 65.63 5.84 -20.88
CA ALA A 54 67.08 5.98 -21.08
C ALA A 54 67.89 4.83 -20.46
N SER A 55 67.38 4.21 -19.38
CA SER A 55 67.99 3.03 -18.73
C SER A 55 67.89 1.77 -19.60
N ALA A 56 66.76 1.55 -20.27
CA ALA A 56 66.55 0.39 -21.14
C ALA A 56 67.46 0.40 -22.39
N LYS A 57 67.87 1.59 -22.86
CA LYS A 57 68.76 1.78 -24.03
C LYS A 57 70.20 1.30 -23.81
N LYS A 58 70.60 1.01 -22.56
CA LYS A 58 71.99 0.66 -22.20
C LYS A 58 72.34 -0.80 -22.45
N ASN A 59 71.36 -1.71 -22.49
CA ASN A 59 71.57 -3.15 -22.67
C ASN A 59 70.56 -3.70 -23.69
N VAL A 60 71.01 -4.58 -24.59
CA VAL A 60 70.17 -5.24 -25.62
C VAL A 60 68.97 -5.95 -24.99
N HIS A 61 69.17 -6.69 -23.90
CA HIS A 61 68.07 -7.44 -23.28
C HIS A 61 66.98 -6.52 -22.72
N SER A 62 67.38 -5.46 -22.01
CA SER A 62 66.46 -4.45 -21.48
C SER A 62 65.76 -3.67 -22.60
N LEU A 63 66.47 -3.39 -23.70
CA LEU A 63 65.92 -2.71 -24.87
C LEU A 63 64.85 -3.56 -25.58
N LEU A 64 65.13 -4.85 -25.81
CA LEU A 64 64.18 -5.78 -26.42
C LEU A 64 62.91 -5.95 -25.57
N ASN A 65 63.06 -6.05 -24.25
CA ASN A 65 61.91 -6.12 -23.35
C ASN A 65 61.09 -4.82 -23.38
N ALA A 66 61.74 -3.65 -23.43
CA ALA A 66 61.02 -2.37 -23.54
C ALA A 66 60.26 -2.23 -24.87
N ILE A 67 60.85 -2.68 -25.98
CA ILE A 67 60.17 -2.71 -27.29
C ILE A 67 58.97 -3.67 -27.24
N ARG A 68 59.12 -4.84 -26.63
CA ARG A 68 58.04 -5.82 -26.47
C ARG A 68 56.85 -5.20 -25.73
N VAL A 69 57.11 -4.48 -24.63
CA VAL A 69 56.07 -3.81 -23.83
C VAL A 69 55.30 -2.78 -24.67
N GLU A 70 55.98 -1.98 -25.48
CA GLU A 70 55.30 -1.00 -26.36
C GLU A 70 54.50 -1.65 -27.49
N LEU A 71 54.97 -2.76 -28.06
CA LEU A 71 54.23 -3.52 -29.07
C LEU A 71 53.00 -4.22 -28.48
N VAL A 72 53.06 -4.69 -27.24
CA VAL A 72 51.91 -5.28 -26.54
C VAL A 72 50.81 -4.25 -26.28
N LYS A 73 51.16 -2.97 -26.06
CA LYS A 73 50.19 -1.87 -25.95
C LYS A 73 49.42 -1.62 -27.26
N ALA A 74 49.92 -2.14 -28.38
CA ALA A 74 49.36 -2.04 -29.73
C ALA A 74 49.17 -0.60 -30.22
N ASN A 75 50.06 0.32 -29.84
CA ASN A 75 50.16 1.64 -30.49
C ASN A 75 50.91 1.55 -31.83
N TRP A 76 51.83 0.59 -31.92
CA TRP A 76 52.65 0.31 -33.09
C TRP A 76 52.50 -1.14 -33.51
N VAL A 77 52.44 -1.37 -34.81
CA VAL A 77 52.42 -2.70 -35.43
C VAL A 77 53.70 -2.88 -36.24
N CYS A 78 54.36 -4.01 -36.04
CA CYS A 78 55.52 -4.38 -36.84
C CYS A 78 55.06 -5.18 -38.07
N LEU A 79 55.48 -4.76 -39.25
CA LEU A 79 55.29 -5.44 -40.52
C LEU A 79 56.61 -6.07 -40.96
N SER A 80 56.57 -7.32 -41.39
CA SER A 80 57.66 -8.00 -42.10
C SER A 80 57.73 -7.48 -43.54
N SER A 81 58.90 -7.41 -44.16
CA SER A 81 58.98 -7.14 -45.61
C SER A 81 58.64 -8.38 -46.46
N ASN A 82 58.56 -9.56 -45.85
CA ASN A 82 58.09 -10.79 -46.49
C ASN A 82 56.69 -11.14 -46.02
N VAL A 83 55.84 -11.60 -46.95
CA VAL A 83 54.52 -12.15 -46.65
C VAL A 83 54.67 -13.34 -45.72
N ARG A 84 53.81 -13.44 -44.70
CA ARG A 84 53.79 -14.60 -43.81
C ARG A 84 53.42 -15.86 -44.59
N ARG A 85 54.06 -16.98 -44.26
CA ARG A 85 53.70 -18.30 -44.83
C ARG A 85 52.32 -18.79 -44.40
N SER A 86 51.84 -18.30 -43.26
CA SER A 86 50.51 -18.60 -42.73
C SER A 86 49.86 -17.34 -42.12
N PRO A 87 48.53 -17.17 -42.29
CA PRO A 87 47.79 -16.11 -41.63
C PRO A 87 47.93 -16.17 -40.10
N LEU A 88 47.76 -15.03 -39.44
CA LEU A 88 47.73 -14.97 -37.98
C LEU A 88 46.55 -15.78 -37.45
N THR A 89 46.83 -16.78 -36.61
CA THR A 89 45.78 -17.60 -36.02
C THR A 89 45.24 -16.96 -34.74
N SER A 90 43.98 -17.23 -34.42
CA SER A 90 43.34 -16.76 -33.19
C SER A 90 44.07 -17.19 -31.92
N LYS A 91 44.79 -18.32 -31.95
CA LYS A 91 45.65 -18.80 -30.86
C LYS A 91 46.90 -17.94 -30.66
N GLN A 92 47.54 -17.49 -31.75
CA GLN A 92 48.71 -16.59 -31.68
C GLN A 92 48.33 -15.19 -31.21
N LEU A 93 47.12 -14.72 -31.58
CA LEU A 93 46.59 -13.43 -31.18
C LEU A 93 45.99 -13.41 -29.77
N ALA A 94 45.73 -14.58 -29.16
CA ALA A 94 45.18 -14.68 -27.81
C ALA A 94 46.06 -14.00 -26.75
N ASN A 95 47.38 -14.07 -26.92
CA ASN A 95 48.35 -13.45 -26.01
C ASN A 95 48.48 -11.93 -26.21
N PHE A 96 47.86 -11.36 -27.25
CA PHE A 96 47.97 -9.95 -27.62
C PHE A 96 46.57 -9.36 -27.93
N PRO A 97 45.70 -9.20 -26.93
CA PRO A 97 44.28 -8.87 -27.12
C PRO A 97 44.05 -7.53 -27.83
N ARG A 98 44.91 -6.53 -27.61
CA ARG A 98 44.81 -5.24 -28.31
C ARG A 98 45.18 -5.35 -29.78
N LEU A 99 46.22 -6.10 -30.12
CA LEU A 99 46.58 -6.36 -31.52
C LEU A 99 45.47 -7.13 -32.24
N LYS A 100 44.84 -8.11 -31.55
CA LYS A 100 43.68 -8.84 -32.05
C LYS A 100 42.54 -7.91 -32.45
N LEU A 101 42.18 -6.94 -31.59
CA LEU A 101 41.12 -5.97 -31.90
C LEU A 101 41.38 -5.17 -33.18
N TYR A 102 42.62 -4.74 -33.44
CA TYR A 102 42.95 -4.00 -34.66
C TYR A 102 42.96 -4.89 -35.91
N VAL A 103 43.47 -6.12 -35.80
CA VAL A 103 43.46 -7.10 -36.89
C VAL A 103 42.02 -7.50 -37.24
N ASP A 104 41.18 -7.77 -36.26
CA ASP A 104 39.77 -8.13 -36.46
C ASP A 104 38.98 -6.96 -37.06
N ARG A 105 39.24 -5.72 -36.60
CA ARG A 105 38.61 -4.50 -37.16
C ARG A 105 38.90 -4.34 -38.65
N VAL A 106 40.15 -4.48 -39.05
CA VAL A 106 40.57 -4.32 -40.45
C VAL A 106 40.10 -5.51 -41.29
N SER A 107 40.12 -6.73 -40.74
CA SER A 107 39.63 -7.93 -41.44
C SER A 107 38.12 -7.87 -41.72
N ASN A 108 37.32 -7.38 -40.76
CA ASN A 108 35.87 -7.27 -40.89
C ASN A 108 35.40 -6.10 -41.79
N SER A 109 36.32 -5.23 -42.22
CA SER A 109 36.01 -4.11 -43.13
C SER A 109 35.90 -4.51 -44.61
N THR A 110 35.98 -5.82 -44.91
CA THR A 110 36.05 -6.38 -46.27
C THR A 110 34.70 -6.72 -46.93
N ALA A 111 33.58 -6.19 -46.44
CA ALA A 111 32.33 -6.25 -47.21
C ALA A 111 32.41 -5.28 -48.41
N GLU A 112 32.49 -5.86 -49.60
CA GLU A 112 32.76 -5.24 -50.90
C GLU A 112 31.95 -3.96 -51.19
N ARG A 113 32.65 -2.87 -51.55
CA ARG A 113 32.07 -1.76 -52.29
C ARG A 113 31.83 -2.21 -53.73
N VAL A 114 30.60 -2.63 -54.04
CA VAL A 114 30.16 -2.86 -55.42
C VAL A 114 29.95 -1.50 -56.11
N HIS A 115 30.73 -1.22 -57.15
CA HIS A 115 30.50 -0.08 -58.05
C HIS A 115 29.24 -0.34 -58.90
N LYS A 116 28.15 0.40 -58.67
CA LYS A 116 27.02 0.48 -59.61
C LYS A 116 27.01 1.83 -60.33
N ALA A 117 26.57 1.78 -61.58
CA ALA A 117 26.64 2.81 -62.62
C ALA A 117 26.04 4.17 -62.23
N ASN A 118 26.55 5.23 -62.87
CA ASN A 118 26.22 6.66 -62.77
C ASN A 118 24.72 7.01 -62.84
N TYR A 119 23.95 6.68 -61.80
CA TYR A 119 22.68 7.33 -61.53
C TYR A 119 22.90 8.38 -60.44
N GLN A 120 22.35 9.58 -60.65
CA GLN A 120 22.29 10.61 -59.63
C GLN A 120 21.50 10.05 -58.46
N GLN A 121 22.19 9.86 -57.33
CA GLN A 121 21.59 9.33 -56.12
C GLN A 121 20.54 10.33 -55.64
N VAL A 122 19.25 9.96 -55.79
CA VAL A 122 18.19 10.57 -55.00
C VAL A 122 18.57 10.28 -53.56
N VAL A 123 18.91 11.32 -52.80
CA VAL A 123 19.20 11.17 -51.38
C VAL A 123 17.85 11.01 -50.71
N ASP A 124 17.49 9.76 -50.45
CA ASP A 124 16.47 9.48 -49.46
C ASP A 124 17.13 9.81 -48.12
N ASP A 125 16.87 11.01 -47.61
CA ASP A 125 17.43 11.56 -46.37
C ASP A 125 16.88 10.84 -45.12
N VAL A 126 16.37 9.62 -45.27
CA VAL A 126 15.89 8.79 -44.16
C VAL A 126 17.00 7.81 -43.77
N PRO A 127 17.67 8.00 -42.62
CA PRO A 127 18.65 7.05 -42.13
C PRO A 127 17.94 5.73 -41.76
N LEU A 128 18.10 4.69 -42.58
CA LEU A 128 17.69 3.34 -42.21
C LEU A 128 18.63 2.80 -41.13
N ALA A 129 18.06 2.48 -39.97
CA ALA A 129 18.78 2.07 -38.77
C ALA A 129 19.68 0.85 -39.02
N ARG A 130 20.93 0.94 -38.54
CA ARG A 130 21.94 -0.13 -38.62
C ARG A 130 21.49 -1.33 -37.78
N HIS A 131 21.36 -2.49 -38.41
CA HIS A 131 21.24 -3.82 -37.82
C HIS A 131 20.15 -3.97 -36.75
N TYR A 132 18.93 -4.35 -37.17
CA TYR A 132 17.97 -4.98 -36.27
C TYR A 132 18.46 -6.39 -35.92
N SER A 133 19.02 -6.58 -34.73
CA SER A 133 19.00 -7.90 -34.10
C SER A 133 17.56 -8.16 -33.66
N PHE A 134 16.79 -8.88 -34.48
CA PHE A 134 15.47 -9.33 -34.09
C PHE A 134 15.62 -10.53 -33.14
N SER A 135 15.66 -10.26 -31.85
CA SER A 135 15.29 -11.26 -30.85
C SER A 135 13.76 -11.37 -30.91
N PRO A 136 13.18 -12.56 -31.15
CA PRO A 136 11.75 -12.75 -30.98
C PRO A 136 11.39 -12.32 -29.56
N VAL A 137 10.70 -11.19 -29.44
CA VAL A 137 10.03 -10.82 -28.19
C VAL A 137 8.84 -11.76 -28.15
N GLU A 138 8.74 -12.61 -27.12
CA GLU A 138 7.49 -13.32 -26.87
C GLU A 138 6.36 -12.28 -26.94
N PRO A 139 5.30 -12.51 -27.74
CA PRO A 139 4.27 -11.52 -27.91
C PRO A 139 3.76 -11.12 -26.53
N SER A 140 4.02 -9.86 -26.16
CA SER A 140 3.53 -9.32 -24.89
C SER A 140 2.02 -9.47 -24.90
N PRO A 141 1.42 -10.01 -23.83
CA PRO A 141 -0.01 -10.25 -23.81
C PRO A 141 -0.79 -8.99 -24.20
N GLU A 142 -1.75 -9.13 -25.11
CA GLU A 142 -2.40 -7.96 -25.72
C GLU A 142 -3.56 -7.40 -24.88
N HIS A 143 -3.58 -7.65 -23.57
CA HIS A 143 -4.65 -7.16 -22.70
C HIS A 143 -4.14 -6.12 -21.69
N LYS A 144 -5.09 -5.32 -21.21
CA LYS A 144 -4.90 -4.33 -20.16
C LYS A 144 -6.06 -4.35 -19.17
N ILE A 145 -5.77 -3.87 -17.97
CA ILE A 145 -6.78 -3.46 -16.99
C ILE A 145 -6.55 -1.98 -16.76
N VAL A 146 -7.62 -1.20 -16.80
CA VAL A 146 -7.57 0.22 -16.51
C VAL A 146 -8.49 0.50 -15.33
N VAL A 147 -7.94 1.23 -14.36
CA VAL A 147 -8.70 1.80 -13.26
C VAL A 147 -8.70 3.31 -13.46
N GLU A 148 -9.89 3.86 -13.56
CA GLU A 148 -10.12 5.28 -13.65
C GLU A 148 -10.18 5.89 -12.26
N PHE A 149 -9.65 7.10 -12.17
CA PHE A 149 -9.62 7.94 -10.99
C PHE A 149 -10.33 9.24 -11.35
N ALA A 150 -11.38 9.60 -10.60
CA ALA A 150 -12.08 10.87 -10.80
C ALA A 150 -11.17 12.04 -10.41
N GLY A 151 -10.75 12.83 -11.40
CA GLY A 151 -9.88 14.00 -11.27
C GLY A 151 -8.42 13.83 -11.70
N GLN A 152 -7.65 14.91 -11.60
CA GLN A 152 -6.22 14.96 -11.93
C GLN A 152 -5.42 15.67 -10.84
N TRP A 153 -4.68 14.89 -10.05
CA TRP A 153 -3.87 15.39 -8.93
C TRP A 153 -2.45 14.82 -8.99
N SER A 154 -1.54 15.41 -8.22
CA SER A 154 -0.16 14.92 -8.09
C SER A 154 -0.11 13.53 -7.45
N SER A 155 0.79 12.67 -7.93
CA SER A 155 0.99 11.33 -7.37
C SER A 155 1.23 11.36 -5.85
N ASN A 156 0.61 10.43 -5.13
CA ASN A 156 0.78 10.22 -3.70
C ASN A 156 1.47 8.87 -3.42
N ALA A 157 1.64 8.53 -2.14
CA ALA A 157 2.34 7.31 -1.73
C ALA A 157 1.56 6.01 -2.02
N ALA A 158 0.24 6.09 -2.21
CA ALA A 158 -0.59 4.94 -2.52
C ALA A 158 -0.49 4.58 -4.01
N CYS A 159 -0.64 3.29 -4.30
CA CYS A 159 -0.63 2.78 -5.67
C CYS A 159 -1.63 1.63 -5.82
N LEU A 160 -1.92 1.25 -7.06
CA LEU A 160 -2.73 0.07 -7.34
C LEU A 160 -1.83 -1.12 -7.61
N MET A 161 -2.26 -2.30 -7.16
CA MET A 161 -1.55 -3.55 -7.37
C MET A 161 -2.48 -4.63 -7.90
N LEU A 162 -2.04 -5.33 -8.94
CA LEU A 162 -2.60 -6.62 -9.33
C LEU A 162 -1.86 -7.73 -8.61
N GLY A 163 -2.60 -8.62 -7.95
CA GLY A 163 -2.06 -9.79 -7.28
C GLY A 163 -1.36 -10.74 -8.25
N LYS A 164 -0.41 -11.53 -7.71
CA LYS A 164 0.24 -12.61 -8.45
C LYS A 164 -0.78 -13.72 -8.79
N THR A 165 -0.68 -14.23 -10.00
CA THR A 165 -1.38 -15.42 -10.49
C THR A 165 -0.37 -16.52 -10.85
N GLU A 166 -0.85 -17.66 -11.36
CA GLU A 166 0.05 -18.72 -11.86
C GLU A 166 0.80 -18.27 -13.11
N ALA A 167 0.14 -17.58 -14.04
CA ALA A 167 0.76 -17.15 -15.29
C ALA A 167 1.52 -15.81 -15.19
N GLN A 168 1.24 -14.97 -14.18
CA GLN A 168 1.81 -13.63 -14.12
C GLN A 168 2.22 -13.18 -12.71
N LYS A 169 3.36 -12.51 -12.62
CA LYS A 169 3.79 -11.82 -11.40
C LYS A 169 2.87 -10.64 -11.08
N GLU A 170 2.91 -10.23 -9.81
CA GLU A 170 2.28 -8.99 -9.36
C GLU A 170 2.74 -7.79 -10.19
N LYS A 171 1.83 -6.85 -10.43
CA LYS A 171 2.13 -5.58 -11.11
C LYS A 171 1.62 -4.44 -10.26
N VAL A 172 2.39 -3.35 -10.22
CA VAL A 172 2.02 -2.12 -9.52
C VAL A 172 1.96 -0.98 -10.52
N THR A 173 0.96 -0.12 -10.39
CA THR A 173 0.82 1.08 -11.21
C THR A 173 0.23 2.23 -10.40
N VAL A 174 0.33 3.44 -10.91
CA VAL A 174 -0.24 4.66 -10.31
C VAL A 174 -1.11 5.36 -11.34
N GLY A 175 -2.07 6.15 -10.85
CA GLY A 175 -2.87 7.02 -11.71
C GLY A 175 -1.99 8.06 -12.40
N LYS A 176 -2.24 8.26 -13.71
CA LYS A 176 -1.61 9.32 -14.50
C LYS A 176 -2.71 10.17 -15.13
N ALA A 177 -2.51 11.48 -15.17
CA ALA A 177 -3.45 12.40 -15.81
C ALA A 177 -3.77 11.94 -17.24
N ASP A 178 -5.05 11.86 -17.57
CA ASP A 178 -5.50 11.60 -18.92
C ASP A 178 -5.40 12.90 -19.74
N THR A 179 -4.57 12.90 -20.77
CA THR A 179 -4.38 14.08 -21.62
C THR A 179 -5.60 14.38 -22.49
N GLU A 180 -6.44 13.39 -22.75
CA GLU A 180 -7.64 13.53 -23.58
C GLU A 180 -8.85 13.97 -22.73
N ASN A 181 -8.91 13.53 -21.47
CA ASN A 181 -10.04 13.77 -20.57
C ASN A 181 -9.58 14.41 -19.25
N LYS A 182 -9.74 15.73 -19.14
CA LYS A 182 -9.28 16.51 -17.98
C LYS A 182 -9.93 16.15 -16.65
N HIS A 183 -11.12 15.54 -16.70
CA HIS A 183 -11.88 15.18 -15.52
C HIS A 183 -11.37 13.90 -14.83
N ARG A 184 -10.39 13.18 -15.41
CA ARG A 184 -9.93 11.87 -14.90
C ARG A 184 -8.42 11.62 -15.00
N SER A 185 -7.98 10.64 -14.23
CA SER A 185 -6.66 10.01 -14.31
C SER A 185 -6.82 8.51 -14.56
N LEU A 186 -5.87 7.90 -15.25
CA LEU A 186 -5.91 6.47 -15.60
C LEU A 186 -4.71 5.73 -15.02
N ALA A 187 -4.99 4.66 -14.28
CA ALA A 187 -4.04 3.67 -13.82
C ALA A 187 -4.13 2.43 -14.73
N THR A 188 -3.24 2.38 -15.73
CA THR A 188 -3.23 1.29 -16.72
C THR A 188 -2.20 0.22 -16.38
N PHE A 189 -2.66 -1.01 -16.20
CA PHE A 189 -1.83 -2.21 -16.20
C PHE A 189 -1.79 -2.76 -17.63
N LYS A 190 -0.61 -2.82 -18.24
CA LYS A 190 -0.41 -3.33 -19.61
C LYS A 190 0.23 -4.72 -19.58
N ASP A 191 0.28 -5.37 -20.74
CA ASP A 191 0.92 -6.67 -20.96
C ASP A 191 0.33 -7.75 -20.04
N LEU A 192 -1.00 -7.86 -20.02
CA LEU A 192 -1.73 -8.79 -19.15
C LEU A 192 -2.19 -10.06 -19.87
N GLU A 193 -1.96 -11.19 -19.24
CA GLU A 193 -2.60 -12.46 -19.61
C GLU A 193 -4.12 -12.37 -19.45
N ALA A 194 -4.88 -13.14 -20.25
CA ALA A 194 -6.35 -13.08 -20.27
C ALA A 194 -7.05 -13.60 -19.01
N GLU A 195 -6.31 -14.15 -18.04
CA GLU A 195 -6.88 -14.64 -16.79
C GLU A 195 -7.30 -13.49 -15.85
N GLY A 196 -8.32 -13.75 -15.03
CA GLY A 196 -8.79 -12.81 -14.03
C GLY A 196 -7.73 -12.46 -13.00
N LYS A 197 -7.68 -11.18 -12.61
CA LYS A 197 -6.71 -10.65 -11.64
C LYS A 197 -7.40 -10.11 -10.39
N THR A 198 -6.74 -10.21 -9.25
CA THR A 198 -7.20 -9.54 -8.01
C THR A 198 -6.60 -8.14 -7.92
N LEU A 199 -7.44 -7.13 -7.77
CA LEU A 199 -7.05 -5.73 -7.65
C LEU A 199 -6.99 -5.29 -6.18
N TYR A 200 -5.92 -4.58 -5.83
CA TYR A 200 -5.68 -4.03 -4.50
C TYR A 200 -5.30 -2.54 -4.57
N ILE A 201 -5.65 -1.78 -3.53
CA ILE A 201 -4.95 -0.56 -3.16
C ILE A 201 -3.79 -0.96 -2.25
N LYS A 202 -2.58 -0.51 -2.58
CA LYS A 202 -1.35 -0.75 -1.84
C LYS A 202 -0.91 0.54 -1.17
N ILE A 203 -0.93 0.55 0.17
CA ILE A 203 -0.56 1.71 1.00
C ILE A 203 0.70 1.36 1.78
N PRO A 204 1.83 2.07 1.58
CA PRO A 204 3.04 1.82 2.35
C PRO A 204 2.81 2.18 3.82
N CYS A 205 3.48 1.50 4.75
CA CYS A 205 3.45 1.81 6.18
C CYS A 205 4.69 2.63 6.55
N SER A 206 4.54 3.59 7.48
CA SER A 206 5.66 4.47 7.87
C SER A 206 6.77 3.71 8.61
N ASP A 207 6.39 2.72 9.42
CA ASP A 207 7.28 2.05 10.36
C ASP A 207 7.44 0.54 10.10
N GLN A 208 6.91 0.03 8.99
CA GLN A 208 6.98 -1.40 8.64
C GLN A 208 7.24 -1.65 7.14
N PRO A 209 7.97 -2.72 6.79
CA PRO A 209 8.29 -3.04 5.40
C PRO A 209 7.09 -3.60 4.62
N HIS A 210 6.06 -4.09 5.31
CA HIS A 210 4.87 -4.65 4.68
C HIS A 210 3.80 -3.56 4.53
N PRO A 211 3.31 -3.31 3.30
CA PRO A 211 2.25 -2.35 3.05
C PRO A 211 0.88 -2.93 3.43
N ILE A 212 -0.07 -2.04 3.73
CA ILE A 212 -1.49 -2.37 3.84
C ILE A 212 -2.01 -2.68 2.43
N LEU A 213 -2.67 -3.83 2.27
CA LEU A 213 -3.25 -4.27 0.99
C LEU A 213 -4.78 -4.33 1.12
N LEU A 214 -5.45 -3.36 0.53
CA LEU A 214 -6.91 -3.26 0.55
C LEU A 214 -7.47 -3.87 -0.73
N LYS A 215 -8.14 -5.01 -0.61
CA LYS A 215 -8.73 -5.70 -1.76
C LYS A 215 -9.92 -4.90 -2.31
N LEU A 216 -9.96 -4.71 -3.63
CA LEU A 216 -11.06 -4.04 -4.34
C LEU A 216 -11.92 -5.02 -5.15
N ALA A 217 -11.29 -5.94 -5.87
CA ALA A 217 -12.01 -6.88 -6.72
C ALA A 217 -11.20 -8.17 -6.89
N GLU A 218 -11.89 -9.30 -6.94
CA GLU A 218 -11.33 -10.59 -7.37
C GLU A 218 -11.77 -10.89 -8.80
N ASP A 219 -11.02 -11.69 -9.53
CA ASP A 219 -11.38 -12.15 -10.89
C ASP A 219 -11.76 -11.00 -11.84
N LEU A 220 -10.95 -9.93 -11.86
CA LEU A 220 -11.12 -8.81 -12.78
C LEU A 220 -10.58 -9.21 -14.16
N GLN A 221 -11.45 -9.25 -15.16
CA GLN A 221 -11.11 -9.69 -16.51
C GLN A 221 -10.40 -8.56 -17.28
N PRO A 222 -9.21 -8.81 -17.86
CA PRO A 222 -8.55 -7.87 -18.75
C PRO A 222 -9.31 -7.66 -20.06
N VAL A 223 -9.17 -6.47 -20.65
CA VAL A 223 -9.72 -6.12 -21.97
C VAL A 223 -8.60 -5.97 -23.00
N ASP A 224 -8.92 -5.98 -24.29
CA ASP A 224 -7.93 -5.71 -25.35
C ASP A 224 -7.18 -4.38 -25.13
N LYS A 225 -5.89 -4.37 -25.46
CA LYS A 225 -4.98 -3.22 -25.29
C LYS A 225 -5.46 -1.96 -26.02
N GLU A 226 -6.17 -2.12 -27.12
CA GLU A 226 -6.69 -1.03 -27.96
C GLU A 226 -8.05 -0.50 -27.48
N THR A 227 -8.73 -1.20 -26.55
CA THR A 227 -10.03 -0.78 -26.03
C THR A 227 -9.93 0.60 -25.38
N GLN A 228 -10.84 1.50 -25.74
CA GLN A 228 -11.02 2.79 -25.08
C GLN A 228 -12.46 2.92 -24.64
N MET A 229 -12.67 3.51 -23.47
CA MET A 229 -14.00 3.71 -22.89
C MET A 229 -14.18 5.18 -22.52
N GLU A 230 -15.39 5.69 -22.70
CA GLU A 230 -15.77 7.03 -22.24
C GLU A 230 -15.67 7.12 -20.72
N GLU A 231 -16.14 6.09 -20.01
CA GLU A 231 -15.93 5.84 -18.59
C GLU A 231 -15.54 4.37 -18.41
N TRP A 232 -14.52 4.08 -17.59
CA TRP A 232 -14.08 2.71 -17.37
C TRP A 232 -14.94 1.94 -16.36
N ASP A 233 -14.94 0.61 -16.45
CA ASP A 233 -15.70 -0.26 -15.54
C ASP A 233 -15.19 -0.26 -14.09
N ASN A 234 -13.99 0.27 -13.84
CA ASN A 234 -13.40 0.37 -12.51
C ASN A 234 -13.07 1.83 -12.24
N VAL A 235 -13.86 2.50 -11.41
CA VAL A 235 -13.73 3.92 -11.08
C VAL A 235 -13.54 4.07 -9.57
N LEU A 236 -12.45 4.72 -9.19
CA LEU A 236 -12.18 5.15 -7.83
C LEU A 236 -12.36 6.67 -7.73
N VAL A 237 -13.05 7.12 -6.70
CA VAL A 237 -13.24 8.55 -6.42
C VAL A 237 -12.31 8.94 -5.26
N PRO A 238 -11.45 9.96 -5.39
CA PRO A 238 -10.75 10.54 -4.25
C PRO A 238 -11.71 11.45 -3.47
N VAL A 239 -11.87 11.20 -2.18
CA VAL A 239 -12.73 11.99 -1.30
C VAL A 239 -11.97 12.63 -0.14
N VAL A 240 -12.34 13.86 0.21
CA VAL A 240 -11.88 14.59 1.39
C VAL A 240 -13.06 14.83 2.34
N PRO A 241 -13.09 14.19 3.51
CA PRO A 241 -14.02 14.51 4.58
C PRO A 241 -13.89 15.97 5.04
N LEU A 242 -14.97 16.74 4.92
CA LEU A 242 -15.07 18.13 5.38
C LEU A 242 -16.32 18.32 6.23
N TYR A 243 -16.32 19.37 7.05
CA TYR A 243 -17.50 19.82 7.76
C TYR A 243 -17.74 21.31 7.54
N LYS A 244 -19.00 21.72 7.75
CA LYS A 244 -19.40 23.12 7.64
C LYS A 244 -19.17 23.84 8.98
N SER A 245 -18.43 24.94 8.92
CA SER A 245 -18.10 25.82 10.05
C SER A 245 -18.62 27.22 9.73
N GLY A 246 -19.85 27.52 10.19
CA GLY A 246 -20.56 28.73 9.79
C GLY A 246 -20.85 28.77 8.28
N SER A 247 -20.27 29.72 7.56
CA SER A 247 -20.37 29.85 6.09
C SER A 247 -19.20 29.25 5.32
N SER A 248 -18.17 28.74 6.01
CA SER A 248 -16.96 28.16 5.41
C SER A 248 -16.91 26.64 5.59
N TRP A 249 -16.05 26.01 4.80
CA TRP A 249 -15.70 24.60 4.92
C TRP A 249 -14.36 24.43 5.62
N ASP A 250 -14.32 23.45 6.51
CA ASP A 250 -13.17 23.13 7.34
C ASP A 250 -12.87 21.62 7.26
N GLY A 251 -11.59 21.28 7.33
CA GLY A 251 -11.11 19.90 7.40
C GLY A 251 -10.92 19.42 8.84
N TYR A 252 -10.90 18.10 9.02
CA TYR A 252 -10.60 17.48 10.31
C TYR A 252 -9.11 17.49 10.59
N THR A 253 -8.72 17.72 11.85
CA THR A 253 -7.31 17.69 12.32
C THR A 253 -7.05 16.61 13.37
N SER A 254 -8.05 15.78 13.67
CA SER A 254 -7.97 14.69 14.64
C SER A 254 -9.18 13.77 14.49
N GLY A 255 -9.15 12.62 15.16
CA GLY A 255 -10.23 11.62 15.17
C GLY A 255 -10.02 10.51 14.15
N ARG A 256 -11.09 9.76 13.86
CA ARG A 256 -11.10 8.61 12.96
C ARG A 256 -12.18 8.76 11.90
N VAL A 257 -11.86 8.32 10.69
CA VAL A 257 -12.83 8.15 9.60
C VAL A 257 -12.97 6.65 9.34
N TYR A 258 -14.20 6.18 9.30
CA TYR A 258 -14.57 4.81 8.99
C TYR A 258 -15.22 4.76 7.62
N ILE A 259 -14.80 3.83 6.79
CA ILE A 259 -15.40 3.57 5.47
C ILE A 259 -16.13 2.25 5.55
N ILE A 260 -17.43 2.29 5.31
CA ILE A 260 -18.29 1.11 5.25
C ILE A 260 -18.50 0.77 3.78
N TRP A 261 -18.20 -0.47 3.43
CA TRP A 261 -18.39 -0.99 2.08
C TRP A 261 -18.82 -2.47 2.18
N ASN A 262 -19.86 -2.85 1.42
CA ASN A 262 -20.49 -4.17 1.49
C ASN A 262 -21.00 -4.56 2.89
N GLY A 263 -21.49 -3.56 3.66
CA GLY A 263 -22.06 -3.77 5.00
C GLY A 263 -21.03 -3.92 6.12
N GLU A 264 -19.73 -3.88 5.81
CA GLU A 264 -18.65 -4.01 6.78
C GLU A 264 -17.77 -2.76 6.80
N VAL A 265 -17.13 -2.45 7.93
CA VAL A 265 -16.11 -1.40 7.98
C VAL A 265 -14.88 -1.89 7.22
N TRP A 266 -14.75 -1.43 5.99
CA TRP A 266 -13.66 -1.76 5.09
C TRP A 266 -12.35 -1.08 5.48
N ARG A 267 -12.41 0.18 5.94
CA ARG A 267 -11.23 0.95 6.35
C ARG A 267 -11.50 1.76 7.61
N GLU A 268 -10.49 1.84 8.46
CA GLU A 268 -10.40 2.79 9.57
C GLU A 268 -9.18 3.67 9.33
N LEU A 269 -9.35 4.99 9.38
CA LEU A 269 -8.29 5.95 9.10
C LEU A 269 -8.14 6.92 10.26
N GLN A 270 -6.92 7.07 10.77
CA GLN A 270 -6.54 8.15 11.68
C GLN A 270 -6.41 9.46 10.91
N VAL A 271 -7.08 10.51 11.40
CA VAL A 271 -6.86 11.87 10.93
C VAL A 271 -5.63 12.43 11.66
N THR A 272 -4.64 12.89 10.90
CA THR A 272 -3.43 13.53 11.46
C THR A 272 -3.68 15.00 11.79
N ASN A 273 -2.79 15.60 12.58
CA ASN A 273 -2.85 17.02 12.95
C ASN A 273 -2.83 17.98 11.75
N ASP A 274 -2.34 17.52 10.60
CA ASP A 274 -2.26 18.28 9.35
C ASP A 274 -3.41 17.93 8.39
N GLY A 275 -4.37 17.11 8.82
CA GLY A 275 -5.57 16.72 8.07
C GLY A 275 -5.35 15.66 7.00
N TYR A 276 -4.26 14.89 7.10
CA TYR A 276 -4.07 13.70 6.27
C TYR A 276 -4.75 12.49 6.91
N PHE A 277 -4.96 11.45 6.10
CA PHE A 277 -5.61 10.21 6.50
C PHE A 277 -4.62 9.05 6.47
N ALA A 278 -4.35 8.44 7.61
CA ALA A 278 -3.47 7.30 7.75
C ALA A 278 -4.30 6.05 8.06
N ASP A 279 -4.31 5.07 7.17
CA ASP A 279 -4.99 3.79 7.40
C ASP A 279 -4.45 3.08 8.64
N VAL A 280 -5.36 2.53 9.43
CA VAL A 280 -5.05 1.70 10.59
C VAL A 280 -5.10 0.25 10.13
N GLU A 281 -3.98 -0.46 10.23
CA GLU A 281 -3.94 -1.88 9.89
C GLU A 281 -4.77 -2.69 10.90
N THR A 282 -6.00 -3.02 10.50
CA THR A 282 -6.95 -3.75 11.35
C THR A 282 -6.83 -5.27 11.23
N SER A 283 -6.04 -5.81 10.28
CA SER A 283 -5.93 -7.26 10.07
C SER A 283 -5.35 -8.04 11.27
N ASN A 284 -4.57 -7.38 12.14
CA ASN A 284 -4.10 -7.97 13.39
C ASN A 284 -5.04 -7.72 14.59
N SER A 285 -5.83 -6.63 14.59
CA SER A 285 -6.75 -6.28 15.68
C SER A 285 -8.15 -6.89 15.52
N ARG A 286 -8.56 -7.22 14.29
CA ARG A 286 -9.85 -7.84 13.95
C ARG A 286 -9.71 -9.32 13.55
N LYS A 287 -8.87 -10.09 14.25
CA LYS A 287 -9.23 -11.51 14.39
C LYS A 287 -10.61 -11.51 15.02
N LYS A 288 -11.63 -12.00 14.30
CA LYS A 288 -13.00 -12.23 14.80
C LYS A 288 -12.90 -12.41 16.30
N THR A 289 -13.24 -11.37 17.07
CA THR A 289 -13.39 -11.53 18.51
C THR A 289 -14.42 -12.63 18.61
N THR A 290 -14.01 -13.82 19.05
CA THR A 290 -14.94 -14.90 19.33
C THR A 290 -16.06 -14.27 20.12
N GLU A 291 -17.29 -14.36 19.61
CA GLU A 291 -18.45 -13.75 20.28
C GLU A 291 -18.39 -14.14 21.74
N THR A 292 -18.04 -13.17 22.59
CA THR A 292 -17.84 -13.50 23.99
C THR A 292 -19.20 -13.69 24.60
N ARG A 293 -19.37 -14.73 25.39
CA ARG A 293 -20.58 -15.05 26.10
C ARG A 293 -20.42 -14.71 27.58
N HIS A 294 -21.54 -14.59 28.28
CA HIS A 294 -21.59 -14.40 29.72
C HIS A 294 -22.53 -15.41 30.33
N VAL A 295 -22.32 -15.74 31.60
CA VAL A 295 -23.18 -16.63 32.37
C VAL A 295 -23.75 -15.88 33.56
N ASN A 296 -25.02 -16.15 33.85
CA ASN A 296 -25.72 -15.68 35.05
C ASN A 296 -25.82 -16.86 36.01
N ILE A 297 -25.28 -16.70 37.21
CA ILE A 297 -25.29 -17.69 38.26
C ILE A 297 -26.28 -17.20 39.32
N ASP A 298 -27.30 -18.00 39.59
CA ASP A 298 -28.27 -17.75 40.64
C ASP A 298 -28.30 -18.94 41.60
N GLY A 299 -27.58 -18.80 42.71
CA GLY A 299 -27.44 -19.82 43.74
C GLY A 299 -28.79 -20.25 44.32
N SER A 300 -29.75 -19.33 44.43
CA SER A 300 -31.08 -19.62 44.96
C SER A 300 -31.89 -20.54 44.05
N SER A 301 -31.66 -20.46 42.72
CA SER A 301 -32.24 -21.36 41.74
C SER A 301 -31.51 -22.70 41.64
N LEU A 302 -30.18 -22.68 41.81
CA LEU A 302 -29.34 -23.90 41.75
C LEU A 302 -29.47 -24.77 43.01
N PHE A 303 -29.63 -24.15 44.19
CA PHE A 303 -29.73 -24.82 45.48
C PHE A 303 -30.93 -24.30 46.29
N PRO A 304 -32.17 -24.66 45.90
CA PRO A 304 -33.36 -24.12 46.54
C PRO A 304 -33.42 -24.43 48.04
N GLY A 305 -33.48 -23.38 48.86
CA GLY A 305 -33.62 -23.48 50.32
C GLY A 305 -32.31 -23.59 51.09
N GLU A 306 -31.16 -23.60 50.39
CA GLU A 306 -29.84 -23.46 50.99
C GLU A 306 -29.36 -22.01 50.83
N ASN A 307 -28.62 -21.50 51.82
CA ASN A 307 -27.98 -20.19 51.68
C ASN A 307 -26.56 -20.41 51.17
N VAL A 308 -26.32 -20.02 49.92
CA VAL A 308 -25.01 -20.14 49.25
C VAL A 308 -24.36 -18.77 49.03
N ALA A 309 -24.74 -17.75 49.80
CA ALA A 309 -24.14 -16.43 49.69
C ALA A 309 -22.64 -16.48 50.02
N PHE A 310 -21.82 -15.77 49.24
CA PHE A 310 -20.36 -15.76 49.37
C PHE A 310 -19.67 -17.10 49.10
N GLU A 311 -20.41 -18.11 48.63
CA GLU A 311 -19.80 -19.39 48.24
C GLU A 311 -18.90 -19.19 47.02
N ARG A 312 -17.72 -19.81 47.08
CA ARG A 312 -16.73 -19.73 46.01
C ARG A 312 -17.06 -20.72 44.92
N PHE A 313 -16.92 -20.29 43.68
CA PHE A 313 -17.13 -21.12 42.52
C PHE A 313 -16.00 -20.96 41.49
N THR A 314 -15.85 -21.99 40.67
CA THR A 314 -15.00 -22.01 39.47
C THR A 314 -15.86 -22.32 38.26
N ILE A 315 -15.56 -21.69 37.13
CA ILE A 315 -16.19 -21.98 35.84
C ILE A 315 -15.21 -22.78 35.01
N LEU A 316 -15.65 -23.93 34.49
CA LEU A 316 -14.89 -24.75 33.56
C LEU A 316 -15.49 -24.68 32.16
N GLN A 317 -14.64 -24.49 31.16
CA GLN A 317 -14.95 -24.61 29.74
C GLN A 317 -14.15 -25.78 29.18
N ASP A 318 -14.83 -26.78 28.61
CA ASP A 318 -14.20 -27.99 28.08
C ASP A 318 -13.27 -28.68 29.11
N GLY A 319 -13.65 -28.66 30.39
CA GLY A 319 -12.88 -29.22 31.50
C GLY A 319 -11.69 -28.38 31.97
N VAL A 320 -11.50 -27.18 31.41
CA VAL A 320 -10.45 -26.23 31.82
C VAL A 320 -11.05 -25.10 32.64
N GLU A 321 -10.50 -24.83 33.82
CA GLU A 321 -10.89 -23.68 34.63
C GLU A 321 -10.54 -22.37 33.92
N VAL A 322 -11.54 -21.54 33.64
CA VAL A 322 -11.39 -20.25 32.95
C VAL A 322 -11.64 -19.04 33.84
N PHE A 323 -12.33 -19.24 34.97
CA PHE A 323 -12.68 -18.19 35.91
C PHE A 323 -12.87 -18.77 37.32
N SER A 324 -12.55 -17.96 38.33
CA SER A 324 -12.88 -18.24 39.73
C SER A 324 -13.41 -16.98 40.40
N GLY A 325 -14.42 -17.14 41.27
CA GLY A 325 -15.09 -16.04 41.95
C GLY A 325 -15.90 -16.50 43.15
N GLU A 326 -16.72 -15.59 43.68
CA GLU A 326 -17.64 -15.84 44.78
C GLU A 326 -19.02 -15.25 44.47
N LEU A 327 -20.08 -15.88 45.00
CA LEU A 327 -21.43 -15.34 44.92
C LEU A 327 -21.57 -14.09 45.78
N ASP A 328 -22.44 -13.17 45.38
CA ASP A 328 -22.74 -12.00 46.20
C ASP A 328 -23.73 -12.30 47.34
N ILE A 329 -24.12 -11.25 48.07
CA ILE A 329 -25.06 -11.34 49.20
C ILE A 329 -26.45 -11.84 48.79
N ASN A 330 -26.82 -11.70 47.52
CA ASN A 330 -28.07 -12.21 46.97
C ASN A 330 -27.89 -13.58 46.32
N GLU A 331 -26.76 -14.25 46.55
CA GLU A 331 -26.42 -15.56 46.00
C GLU A 331 -26.20 -15.55 44.49
N GLN A 332 -25.82 -14.40 43.91
CA GLN A 332 -25.71 -14.23 42.47
C GLN A 332 -24.28 -13.89 42.01
N ALA A 333 -23.96 -14.30 40.79
CA ALA A 333 -22.76 -13.85 40.10
C ALA A 333 -23.01 -13.75 38.60
N ARG A 334 -22.30 -12.82 37.94
CA ARG A 334 -22.35 -12.64 36.49
C ARG A 334 -20.92 -12.60 35.96
N VAL A 335 -20.60 -13.50 35.04
CA VAL A 335 -19.23 -13.66 34.53
C VAL A 335 -19.22 -13.53 33.01
N PHE A 336 -18.40 -12.62 32.50
CA PHE A 336 -18.25 -12.32 31.07
C PHE A 336 -17.00 -12.96 30.48
N SER A 337 -16.82 -12.81 29.16
CA SER A 337 -15.63 -13.27 28.42
C SER A 337 -15.50 -14.79 28.30
N LEU A 338 -16.62 -15.50 28.39
CA LEU A 338 -16.73 -16.91 28.04
C LEU A 338 -16.85 -17.07 26.52
N VAL A 339 -16.73 -18.29 26.01
CA VAL A 339 -16.89 -18.56 24.56
C VAL A 339 -17.80 -19.76 24.26
N ALA A 340 -17.99 -20.68 25.21
CA ALA A 340 -18.85 -21.85 25.07
C ALA A 340 -20.31 -21.49 25.32
N GLU A 341 -21.25 -22.14 24.62
CA GLU A 341 -22.70 -21.94 24.79
C GLU A 341 -23.22 -22.43 26.14
N GLU A 342 -22.50 -23.35 26.79
CA GLU A 342 -22.75 -23.83 28.14
C GLU A 342 -21.41 -23.96 28.88
N VAL A 343 -21.43 -23.77 30.20
CA VAL A 343 -20.25 -23.90 31.05
C VAL A 343 -20.56 -24.73 32.28
N GLU A 344 -19.55 -25.42 32.80
CA GLU A 344 -19.66 -26.15 34.07
C GLU A 344 -19.34 -25.20 35.22
N ILE A 345 -20.19 -25.19 36.25
CA ILE A 345 -19.97 -24.44 37.49
C ILE A 345 -19.69 -25.43 38.61
N LYS A 346 -18.60 -25.17 39.35
CA LYS A 346 -18.22 -25.98 40.50
C LYS A 346 -18.03 -25.11 41.73
N PHE A 347 -18.79 -25.38 42.78
CA PHE A 347 -18.66 -24.76 44.08
C PHE A 347 -17.59 -25.47 44.91
N VAL A 348 -16.80 -24.69 45.65
CA VAL A 348 -15.63 -25.20 46.41
C VAL A 348 -16.01 -25.56 47.85
N GLY A 349 -17.09 -24.98 48.38
CA GLY A 349 -17.49 -25.11 49.78
C GLY A 349 -18.20 -26.42 50.15
N PHE A 350 -18.74 -27.16 49.16
CA PHE A 350 -19.55 -28.36 49.41
C PHE A 350 -19.61 -29.28 48.18
N GLU A 351 -20.00 -30.54 48.40
CA GLU A 351 -20.23 -31.50 47.31
C GLU A 351 -21.61 -31.31 46.69
N HIS A 352 -21.66 -31.29 45.36
CA HIS A 352 -22.90 -31.19 44.58
C HIS A 352 -22.77 -31.97 43.26
N GLU A 353 -23.90 -32.24 42.61
CA GLU A 353 -23.93 -32.84 41.26
C GLU A 353 -23.36 -31.87 40.21
N GLN A 354 -22.93 -32.38 39.06
CA GLN A 354 -22.38 -31.55 37.98
C GLN A 354 -23.43 -30.52 37.50
N LEU A 355 -23.05 -29.24 37.51
CA LEU A 355 -23.94 -28.13 37.11
C LEU A 355 -23.49 -27.55 35.77
N MET A 356 -24.29 -27.76 34.72
CA MET A 356 -24.12 -27.11 33.42
C MET A 356 -25.08 -25.94 33.32
N VAL A 357 -24.57 -24.75 32.98
CA VAL A 357 -25.37 -23.53 32.88
C VAL A 357 -25.18 -22.89 31.49
N PRO A 358 -26.28 -22.50 30.81
CA PRO A 358 -26.19 -21.83 29.52
C PRO A 358 -25.55 -20.46 29.64
N THR A 359 -24.86 -20.06 28.58
CA THR A 359 -24.29 -18.73 28.43
C THR A 359 -25.05 -17.95 27.38
N HIS A 360 -25.00 -16.63 27.48
CA HIS A 360 -25.69 -15.70 26.58
C HIS A 360 -24.67 -14.81 25.86
N PRO A 361 -24.96 -14.33 24.64
CA PRO A 361 -24.10 -13.36 23.96
C PRO A 361 -23.82 -12.15 24.87
N SER A 362 -22.55 -11.79 25.05
CA SER A 362 -22.19 -10.60 25.81
C SER A 362 -22.29 -9.35 24.96
N PRO A 363 -22.67 -8.21 25.54
CA PRO A 363 -22.41 -6.93 24.91
C PRO A 363 -20.91 -6.66 24.87
N MET A 364 -20.55 -5.82 23.91
CA MET A 364 -19.19 -5.74 23.41
C MET A 364 -18.25 -4.97 24.35
N LYS A 365 -16.98 -5.36 24.35
CA LYS A 365 -15.95 -4.82 25.25
C LYS A 365 -15.31 -3.56 24.64
N ALA A 366 -15.08 -2.53 25.45
CA ALA A 366 -14.23 -1.40 25.08
C ALA A 366 -12.85 -1.94 24.75
N SER A 367 -12.40 -1.74 23.51
CA SER A 367 -11.04 -2.10 23.13
C SER A 367 -10.08 -1.25 23.98
N SER A 368 -9.22 -1.93 24.73
CA SER A 368 -8.01 -1.33 25.28
C SER A 368 -6.88 -1.76 24.36
N THR A 369 -6.32 -0.85 23.56
CA THR A 369 -4.97 -0.26 23.71
C THR A 369 -4.64 0.56 22.43
N LEU A 370 -4.21 1.81 22.60
CA LEU A 370 -3.85 2.75 21.52
C LEU A 370 -2.35 2.69 21.11
N SER A 371 -1.54 1.75 21.61
CA SER A 371 -0.08 1.84 21.52
C SER A 371 0.60 1.06 20.39
N ASP A 372 -0.09 0.11 19.74
CA ASP A 372 0.56 -0.86 18.83
C ASP A 372 -0.03 -0.86 17.40
N GLU A 373 -0.83 0.14 17.06
CA GLU A 373 -1.45 0.23 15.73
C GLU A 373 -0.42 0.55 14.65
N VAL A 374 -0.34 -0.31 13.63
CA VAL A 374 0.46 -0.02 12.43
C VAL A 374 -0.30 0.98 11.57
N LEU A 375 0.31 2.13 11.34
CA LEU A 375 -0.26 3.19 10.52
C LEU A 375 0.32 3.17 9.11
N GLY A 376 -0.59 3.19 8.13
CA GLY A 376 -0.31 3.50 6.75
C GLY A 376 0.25 4.93 6.61
N TYR A 377 0.97 5.16 5.51
CA TYR A 377 1.51 6.47 5.19
C TYR A 377 0.37 7.48 5.00
N PRO A 378 0.41 8.67 5.63
CA PRO A 378 -0.69 9.62 5.54
C PRO A 378 -0.97 10.09 4.10
N LEU A 379 -2.23 10.03 3.67
CA LEU A 379 -2.70 10.42 2.33
C LEU A 379 -3.61 11.65 2.38
N PRO A 380 -3.56 12.54 1.36
CA PRO A 380 -4.31 13.80 1.36
C PRO A 380 -5.82 13.62 1.11
N HIS A 381 -6.20 12.51 0.48
CA HIS A 381 -7.58 12.14 0.20
C HIS A 381 -7.72 10.62 0.27
N ILE A 382 -8.94 10.16 0.43
CA ILE A 382 -9.29 8.77 0.60
C ILE A 382 -9.81 8.23 -0.74
N TRP A 383 -9.23 7.16 -1.27
CA TRP A 383 -9.77 6.50 -2.45
C TRP A 383 -10.92 5.57 -2.07
N ILE A 384 -12.10 5.81 -2.61
CA ILE A 384 -13.29 4.96 -2.45
C ILE A 384 -13.64 4.28 -3.78
N PRO A 385 -14.15 3.04 -3.74
CA PRO A 385 -14.67 2.38 -4.92
C PRO A 385 -16.03 2.98 -5.28
N TYR A 386 -16.15 3.62 -6.44
CA TYR A 386 -17.45 4.08 -6.95
C TYR A 386 -18.04 3.05 -7.92
N LYS A 387 -17.23 2.55 -8.86
CA LYS A 387 -17.63 1.54 -9.84
C LYS A 387 -16.60 0.42 -9.85
N ILE A 388 -17.02 -0.82 -9.77
CA ILE A 388 -16.15 -2.00 -9.82
C ILE A 388 -16.83 -3.01 -10.75
N LYS A 389 -16.11 -3.50 -11.77
CA LYS A 389 -16.67 -4.40 -12.80
C LYS A 389 -17.96 -3.86 -13.46
N GLY A 390 -18.06 -2.53 -13.61
CA GLY A 390 -19.21 -1.85 -14.21
C GLY A 390 -20.37 -1.59 -13.23
N GLU A 391 -20.30 -2.14 -12.02
CA GLU A 391 -21.37 -2.01 -11.01
C GLU A 391 -21.07 -0.86 -10.03
N CYS A 392 -22.07 -0.01 -9.80
CA CYS A 392 -21.99 1.05 -8.80
C CYS A 392 -21.93 0.46 -7.38
N GLN A 393 -21.06 1.01 -6.55
CA GLN A 393 -20.79 0.53 -5.20
C GLN A 393 -21.49 1.42 -4.16
N GLY A 394 -22.13 0.79 -3.19
CA GLY A 394 -22.69 1.47 -2.02
C GLY A 394 -21.61 1.67 -0.96
N VAL A 395 -21.09 2.90 -0.84
CA VAL A 395 -20.07 3.27 0.15
C VAL A 395 -20.63 4.31 1.11
N TYR A 396 -20.30 4.18 2.39
CA TYR A 396 -20.68 5.12 3.43
C TYR A 396 -19.46 5.56 4.24
N LEU A 397 -19.47 6.81 4.70
CA LEU A 397 -18.42 7.34 5.57
C LEU A 397 -18.99 7.75 6.93
N TYR A 398 -18.26 7.41 7.98
CA TYR A 398 -18.58 7.81 9.34
C TYR A 398 -17.36 8.45 9.99
N TYR A 399 -17.55 9.55 10.73
CA TYR A 399 -16.49 10.19 11.48
C TYR A 399 -16.74 10.05 12.98
N ALA A 400 -15.68 9.77 13.73
CA ALA A 400 -15.69 9.77 15.19
C ALA A 400 -14.52 10.61 15.73
N SER A 401 -14.73 11.34 16.82
CA SER A 401 -13.65 12.12 17.44
C SER A 401 -12.54 11.24 18.05
N GLN A 402 -12.84 9.96 18.31
CA GLN A 402 -11.95 8.95 18.88
C GLN A 402 -12.15 7.60 18.19
N ALA A 403 -11.22 6.67 18.40
CA ALA A 403 -11.38 5.29 17.97
C ALA A 403 -12.65 4.67 18.56
N LEU A 404 -13.50 4.14 17.70
CA LEU A 404 -14.64 3.33 18.08
C LEU A 404 -14.14 2.03 18.73
N SER A 405 -14.77 1.64 19.83
CA SER A 405 -14.65 0.26 20.32
C SER A 405 -15.25 -0.69 19.29
N ASP A 406 -14.82 -1.96 19.30
CA ASP A 406 -15.40 -3.02 18.46
C ASP A 406 -16.94 -3.01 18.52
N ALA A 407 -17.51 -2.71 19.70
CA ALA A 407 -18.94 -2.52 19.92
C ALA A 407 -19.62 -1.57 18.94
N ALA A 408 -19.07 -0.37 18.89
CA ALA A 408 -19.57 0.72 18.08
C ALA A 408 -19.26 0.48 16.60
N ILE A 409 -18.19 -0.29 16.28
CA ILE A 409 -17.94 -0.77 14.92
C ILE A 409 -19.03 -1.75 14.50
N SER A 410 -19.38 -2.75 15.29
CA SER A 410 -20.45 -3.69 14.94
C SER A 410 -21.84 -3.05 14.92
N GLU A 411 -22.11 -2.08 15.80
CA GLU A 411 -23.32 -1.26 15.73
C GLU A 411 -23.36 -0.45 14.43
N LEU A 412 -22.23 0.16 14.05
CA LEU A 412 -22.07 0.87 12.79
C LEU A 412 -22.29 -0.07 11.59
N GLU A 413 -21.70 -1.26 11.57
CA GLU A 413 -21.91 -2.26 10.50
C GLU A 413 -23.37 -2.76 10.42
N SER A 414 -24.08 -2.78 11.55
CA SER A 414 -25.49 -3.19 11.58
C SER A 414 -26.46 -2.07 11.18
N ASN A 415 -26.08 -0.81 11.39
CA ASN A 415 -26.99 0.34 11.27
C ASN A 415 -26.41 1.51 10.44
N TYR A 416 -25.40 1.24 9.59
CA TYR A 416 -24.65 2.28 8.87
C TYR A 416 -25.53 3.19 8.02
N GLU A 417 -26.64 2.69 7.46
CA GLU A 417 -27.55 3.50 6.64
C GLU A 417 -28.15 4.68 7.42
N SER A 418 -28.27 4.53 8.74
CA SER A 418 -28.79 5.56 9.64
C SER A 418 -27.71 6.40 10.32
N MET A 419 -26.52 5.80 10.53
CA MET A 419 -25.43 6.42 11.30
C MET A 419 -24.40 7.13 10.43
N ALA A 420 -24.17 6.63 9.20
CA ALA A 420 -23.12 7.06 8.31
C ALA A 420 -23.66 7.88 7.13
N VAL A 421 -22.78 8.68 6.55
CA VAL A 421 -23.09 9.50 5.38
C VAL A 421 -22.98 8.62 4.12
N SER A 422 -24.10 8.49 3.40
CA SER A 422 -24.12 7.78 2.12
C SER A 422 -23.36 8.56 1.04
N LEU A 423 -22.54 7.85 0.27
CA LEU A 423 -21.85 8.42 -0.89
C LEU A 423 -22.57 8.12 -2.21
N ALA A 424 -23.88 7.81 -2.19
CA ALA A 424 -24.65 7.57 -3.42
C ALA A 424 -24.56 8.73 -4.44
N GLU A 425 -24.37 9.96 -3.96
CA GLU A 425 -24.18 11.15 -4.80
C GLU A 425 -22.89 11.12 -5.64
N THR A 426 -21.95 10.20 -5.42
CA THR A 426 -20.81 9.99 -6.35
C THR A 426 -21.26 9.54 -7.74
N SER A 427 -22.51 9.06 -7.87
CA SER A 427 -23.12 8.77 -9.17
C SER A 427 -23.23 9.98 -10.10
N ASP A 428 -23.16 11.20 -9.54
CA ASP A 428 -23.10 12.45 -10.31
C ASP A 428 -21.91 12.45 -11.29
N TYR A 429 -20.80 11.80 -10.92
CA TYR A 429 -19.61 11.70 -11.75
C TYR A 429 -19.86 10.97 -13.08
N SER A 430 -20.63 9.87 -13.09
CA SER A 430 -20.95 9.17 -14.35
C SER A 430 -21.75 10.04 -15.32
N SER A 431 -22.54 10.99 -14.78
CA SER A 431 -23.44 11.82 -15.59
C SER A 431 -22.79 13.13 -16.02
N ASN A 432 -22.06 13.77 -15.11
CA ASN A 432 -21.58 15.14 -15.25
C ASN A 432 -20.05 15.24 -15.30
N GLN A 433 -19.32 14.16 -14.99
CA GLN A 433 -17.85 14.14 -14.87
C GLN A 433 -17.32 15.11 -13.80
N GLU A 434 -18.19 15.54 -12.88
CA GLU A 434 -17.93 16.47 -11.79
C GLU A 434 -18.84 16.14 -10.59
N PHE A 435 -18.67 16.87 -9.48
CA PHE A 435 -19.43 16.67 -8.25
C PHE A 435 -20.18 17.96 -7.88
N THR A 436 -21.51 17.96 -7.99
CA THR A 436 -22.33 19.18 -7.86
C THR A 436 -23.38 19.11 -6.74
N GLN A 437 -23.44 17.98 -6.03
CA GLN A 437 -24.49 17.71 -5.06
C GLN A 437 -24.19 18.33 -3.69
N GLN A 438 -24.97 18.02 -2.65
CA GLN A 438 -24.83 18.66 -1.33
C GLN A 438 -23.94 17.86 -0.37
N THR A 439 -24.04 16.53 -0.44
CA THR A 439 -23.30 15.60 0.41
C THR A 439 -21.94 15.33 -0.21
N VAL A 440 -21.89 15.11 -1.52
CA VAL A 440 -20.66 14.92 -2.31
C VAL A 440 -20.57 16.03 -3.35
N PHE A 441 -19.52 16.84 -3.26
CA PHE A 441 -19.37 18.07 -4.06
C PHE A 441 -17.91 18.31 -4.43
N ALA A 442 -17.65 19.20 -5.39
CA ALA A 442 -16.29 19.55 -5.76
C ALA A 442 -15.56 20.18 -4.58
N LEU A 443 -14.31 19.76 -4.35
CA LEU A 443 -13.48 20.21 -3.25
C LEU A 443 -13.39 21.76 -3.22
N PRO A 444 -13.92 22.43 -2.18
CA PRO A 444 -13.91 23.88 -2.11
C PRO A 444 -12.57 24.39 -1.57
N GLN A 445 -12.35 25.69 -1.73
CA GLN A 445 -11.28 26.38 -1.01
C GLN A 445 -11.58 26.40 0.50
N LEU A 446 -10.64 25.88 1.31
CA LEU A 446 -10.76 25.86 2.77
C LEU A 446 -10.36 27.20 3.42
N SER A 447 -10.78 27.41 4.67
CA SER A 447 -10.44 28.59 5.47
C SER A 447 -8.92 28.70 5.75
N GLU A 448 -8.35 29.91 5.71
CA GLU A 448 -6.90 30.15 5.85
C GLU A 448 -6.34 29.78 7.24
N SER A 449 -7.20 29.65 8.25
CA SER A 449 -6.82 29.38 9.64
C SER A 449 -6.42 27.94 9.93
N GLN A 450 -6.56 27.02 8.97
CA GLN A 450 -6.35 25.59 9.21
C GLN A 450 -5.04 25.06 8.63
N LYS A 451 -4.38 24.15 9.36
CA LYS A 451 -3.21 23.41 8.87
C LYS A 451 -3.51 22.57 7.62
N VAL A 452 -4.76 22.08 7.52
CA VAL A 452 -5.27 21.27 6.39
C VAL A 452 -5.31 22.06 5.07
N ASN A 453 -5.37 23.40 5.15
CA ASN A 453 -5.53 24.30 4.01
C ASN A 453 -4.48 24.08 2.91
N ALA A 454 -3.20 24.00 3.30
CA ALA A 454 -2.08 24.02 2.35
C ALA A 454 -2.07 22.83 1.36
N VAL A 455 -2.68 21.71 1.73
CA VAL A 455 -2.67 20.46 0.96
C VAL A 455 -3.92 20.36 0.11
N VAL A 456 -5.07 20.64 0.72
CA VAL A 456 -6.40 20.56 0.09
C VAL A 456 -6.54 21.65 -0.98
N ASN A 457 -6.05 22.87 -0.72
CA ASN A 457 -6.17 23.96 -1.69
C ASN A 457 -5.25 23.79 -2.90
N VAL A 458 -4.18 22.99 -2.81
CA VAL A 458 -3.35 22.61 -3.98
C VAL A 458 -4.11 21.66 -4.92
N GLN A 459 -5.15 20.99 -4.40
CA GLN A 459 -6.02 20.09 -5.16
C GLN A 459 -7.36 20.75 -5.53
N ASN A 460 -7.51 22.04 -5.25
CA ASN A 460 -8.65 22.80 -5.76
C ASN A 460 -8.59 22.78 -7.30
N ASP A 461 -9.75 22.64 -7.95
CA ASP A 461 -9.89 22.43 -9.40
C ASP A 461 -9.31 21.12 -9.97
N CYS A 462 -8.85 20.19 -9.13
CA CYS A 462 -8.39 18.86 -9.57
C CYS A 462 -9.53 17.84 -9.76
N ASN A 463 -10.80 18.26 -9.61
CA ASN A 463 -11.98 17.38 -9.60
C ASN A 463 -11.89 16.27 -8.53
N VAL A 464 -11.32 16.61 -7.38
CA VAL A 464 -11.38 15.79 -6.15
C VAL A 464 -12.73 16.07 -5.47
N ALA A 465 -13.36 15.04 -4.92
CA ALA A 465 -14.61 15.22 -4.20
C ALA A 465 -14.37 15.61 -2.73
N ALA A 466 -15.16 16.54 -2.23
CA ALA A 466 -15.39 16.75 -0.81
C ALA A 466 -16.65 15.99 -0.39
N VAL A 467 -16.65 15.49 0.85
CA VAL A 467 -17.83 14.88 1.47
C VAL A 467 -18.18 15.68 2.71
N ASN A 468 -19.40 16.20 2.76
CA ASN A 468 -19.93 16.85 3.95
C ASN A 468 -20.24 15.78 4.99
N ILE A 469 -19.28 15.54 5.88
CA ILE A 469 -19.47 14.76 7.07
C ILE A 469 -19.57 15.78 8.17
N SER A 470 -20.76 15.96 8.72
CA SER A 470 -20.88 16.77 9.92
C SER A 470 -19.89 16.23 10.96
N PRO A 471 -19.22 17.10 11.73
CA PRO A 471 -18.52 16.59 12.89
C PRO A 471 -19.55 15.85 13.73
N PRO A 472 -19.15 15.05 14.72
CA PRO A 472 -20.06 14.67 15.77
C PRO A 472 -20.49 16.02 16.36
N GLY A 473 -21.64 16.54 15.91
CA GLY A 473 -22.11 17.85 16.32
C GLY A 473 -22.23 17.73 17.82
N SER A 474 -21.49 18.56 18.57
CA SER A 474 -21.33 18.51 20.03
C SER A 474 -21.74 17.15 20.62
N GLU A 475 -20.83 16.18 20.68
CA GLU A 475 -21.17 14.85 21.21
C GLU A 475 -22.01 14.98 22.49
N ILE A 476 -23.12 14.25 22.57
CA ILE A 476 -23.85 14.19 23.82
C ILE A 476 -23.04 13.24 24.70
N ILE A 477 -22.41 13.79 25.73
CA ILE A 477 -21.66 13.00 26.72
C ILE A 477 -22.52 12.87 27.98
N LEU A 478 -23.06 11.68 28.20
CA LEU A 478 -23.65 11.33 29.47
C LEU A 478 -22.54 10.88 30.42
N ARG A 479 -22.11 11.80 31.29
CA ARG A 479 -21.17 11.52 32.37
C ARG A 479 -21.90 10.86 33.54
N TYR A 480 -21.56 9.61 33.84
CA TYR A 480 -22.21 8.79 34.86
C TYR A 480 -21.21 8.30 35.90
N ARG A 481 -21.53 8.45 37.20
CA ARG A 481 -20.66 7.97 38.28
C ARG A 481 -20.87 6.48 38.49
N VAL A 482 -19.80 5.69 38.38
CA VAL A 482 -19.89 4.24 38.54
C VAL A 482 -20.17 3.87 40.00
N LEU A 483 -21.19 3.03 40.18
CA LEU A 483 -21.58 2.40 41.43
C LEU A 483 -21.20 0.92 41.37
N SER A 484 -19.99 0.60 41.81
CA SER A 484 -19.40 -0.74 41.69
C SER A 484 -20.21 -1.87 42.35
N SER A 485 -21.12 -1.54 43.28
CA SER A 485 -21.98 -2.51 43.96
C SER A 485 -23.18 -2.96 43.12
N THR A 486 -23.64 -2.14 42.17
CA THR A 486 -24.89 -2.36 41.44
C THR A 486 -24.69 -2.42 39.93
N ASP A 487 -23.83 -1.55 39.39
CA ASP A 487 -23.66 -1.44 37.95
C ASP A 487 -23.02 -2.68 37.35
N GLN A 488 -23.64 -3.16 36.28
CA GLN A 488 -23.14 -4.25 35.47
C GLN A 488 -22.50 -3.73 34.18
N PRO A 489 -21.47 -4.41 33.65
CA PRO A 489 -20.84 -4.02 32.38
C PRO A 489 -21.83 -3.90 31.21
N ASP A 490 -22.88 -4.71 31.19
CA ASP A 490 -23.90 -4.73 30.14
C ASP A 490 -25.05 -3.75 30.37
N ASP A 491 -25.01 -2.96 31.43
CA ASP A 491 -25.95 -1.86 31.57
C ASP A 491 -25.65 -0.77 30.53
N TYR A 492 -26.67 0.01 30.15
CA TYR A 492 -26.52 1.04 29.12
C TYR A 492 -27.38 2.28 29.39
N PHE A 493 -27.01 3.38 28.74
CA PHE A 493 -27.94 4.48 28.50
C PHE A 493 -28.43 4.42 27.06
N MET A 494 -29.66 4.86 26.83
CA MET A 494 -30.25 4.92 25.50
C MET A 494 -30.84 6.30 25.25
N LEU A 495 -30.53 6.88 24.09
CA LEU A 495 -31.28 8.00 23.55
C LEU A 495 -32.31 7.46 22.58
N GLN A 496 -33.55 7.94 22.66
CA GLN A 496 -34.65 7.46 21.81
C GLN A 496 -35.51 8.62 21.32
N ASN A 497 -35.98 8.53 20.09
CA ASN A 497 -37.01 9.39 19.53
C ASN A 497 -38.06 8.52 18.81
N ASP A 498 -39.24 8.41 19.43
CA ASP A 498 -40.34 7.58 18.90
C ASP A 498 -40.96 8.16 17.62
N GLU A 499 -40.98 9.49 17.48
CA GLU A 499 -41.56 10.17 16.32
C GLU A 499 -40.81 9.86 15.00
N HIS A 500 -39.53 9.51 15.10
CA HIS A 500 -38.66 9.22 13.97
C HIS A 500 -38.09 7.80 13.99
N SER A 501 -38.61 6.93 14.86
CA SER A 501 -38.17 5.54 15.02
C SER A 501 -36.65 5.40 15.16
N TRP A 502 -36.04 6.29 15.93
CA TRP A 502 -34.60 6.33 16.13
C TRP A 502 -34.24 6.04 17.58
N SER A 503 -33.22 5.22 17.81
CA SER A 503 -32.63 5.02 19.13
C SER A 503 -31.17 4.64 19.03
N GLN A 504 -30.37 5.01 20.03
CA GLN A 504 -28.95 4.66 20.13
C GLN A 504 -28.62 4.27 21.58
N LYS A 505 -27.87 3.17 21.76
CA LYS A 505 -27.46 2.66 23.08
C LYS A 505 -25.96 2.86 23.31
N ALA A 506 -25.58 3.26 24.51
CA ALA A 506 -24.19 3.29 24.96
C ALA A 506 -24.03 2.40 26.20
N TYR A 507 -23.40 1.24 26.02
CA TYR A 507 -23.14 0.26 27.09
C TYR A 507 -21.96 0.66 27.96
N PHE A 508 -22.00 0.33 29.25
CA PHE A 508 -20.95 0.64 30.22
C PHE A 508 -19.64 -0.02 29.83
N ARG A 509 -19.71 -1.27 29.35
CA ARG A 509 -18.56 -2.01 28.85
C ARG A 509 -17.86 -1.33 27.68
N CYS A 510 -18.51 -0.40 26.97
CA CYS A 510 -17.96 0.35 25.83
C CYS A 510 -17.19 1.62 26.24
N ALA A 511 -17.23 2.02 27.51
CA ALA A 511 -16.53 3.19 28.02
C ALA A 511 -15.52 2.81 29.12
N LYS A 512 -14.47 3.61 29.25
CA LYS A 512 -13.51 3.50 30.35
C LYS A 512 -13.90 4.45 31.47
N VAL A 513 -13.70 3.99 32.70
CA VAL A 513 -13.84 4.82 33.90
C VAL A 513 -12.68 5.81 33.91
N ASP A 514 -12.99 7.10 34.01
CA ASP A 514 -12.00 8.17 34.14
C ASP A 514 -11.38 8.20 35.55
N GLU A 515 -10.36 9.04 35.74
CA GLU A 515 -9.64 9.15 37.03
C GLU A 515 -10.54 9.57 38.20
N ASP A 516 -11.68 10.21 37.91
CA ASP A 516 -12.67 10.66 38.89
C ASP A 516 -13.74 9.59 39.21
N GLY A 517 -13.68 8.42 38.56
CA GLY A 517 -14.65 7.34 38.76
C GLY A 517 -15.92 7.45 37.90
N TYR A 518 -15.89 8.18 36.78
CA TYR A 518 -17.03 8.35 35.89
C TYR A 518 -16.85 7.62 34.54
N LEU A 519 -17.95 7.09 34.02
CA LEU A 519 -18.08 6.69 32.62
C LEU A 519 -18.52 7.90 31.81
N ASN A 520 -17.85 8.14 30.68
CA ASN A 520 -18.23 9.15 29.71
C ASN A 520 -18.86 8.44 28.50
N LEU A 521 -20.18 8.29 28.53
CA LEU A 521 -20.94 7.58 27.50
C LEU A 521 -21.31 8.56 26.40
N ARG A 522 -20.85 8.28 25.18
CA ARG A 522 -20.94 9.21 24.05
C ARG A 522 -22.05 8.81 23.10
N PHE A 523 -22.84 9.78 22.66
CA PHE A 523 -23.86 9.63 21.64
C PHE A 523 -23.60 10.64 20.53
N SER A 524 -23.79 10.20 19.29
CA SER A 524 -23.48 11.00 18.10
C SER A 524 -24.22 10.46 16.88
N GLY A 525 -24.28 11.24 15.80
CA GLY A 525 -24.85 10.79 14.52
C GLY A 525 -26.38 10.67 14.52
N TRP A 526 -27.09 11.42 15.37
CA TRP A 526 -28.55 11.44 15.31
C TRP A 526 -29.04 12.18 14.04
N PRO A 527 -30.15 11.74 13.41
CA PRO A 527 -30.69 12.41 12.22
C PRO A 527 -31.03 13.89 12.49
N GLU A 528 -30.86 14.77 11.50
CA GLU A 528 -31.13 16.21 11.67
C GLU A 528 -32.57 16.50 12.12
N LYS A 529 -33.53 15.65 11.69
CA LYS A 529 -34.94 15.70 12.11
C LYS A 529 -35.15 15.44 13.61
N VAL A 530 -34.25 14.69 14.27
CA VAL A 530 -34.31 14.42 15.71
C VAL A 530 -33.87 15.67 16.46
N LYS A 531 -34.86 16.43 16.95
CA LYS A 531 -34.63 17.63 17.78
C LYS A 531 -34.81 17.37 19.28
N GLU A 532 -35.52 16.31 19.64
CA GLU A 532 -35.81 15.92 21.02
C GLU A 532 -35.55 14.42 21.21
N VAL A 533 -35.07 14.03 22.38
CA VAL A 533 -34.80 12.64 22.75
C VAL A 533 -35.29 12.32 24.16
N ASP A 534 -35.76 11.11 24.34
CA ASP A 534 -35.93 10.50 25.66
C ASP A 534 -34.58 9.90 26.08
N ILE A 535 -34.23 10.06 27.37
CA ILE A 535 -33.03 9.45 27.96
C ILE A 535 -33.50 8.29 28.83
N LEU A 536 -33.06 7.08 28.49
CA LEU A 536 -33.40 5.86 29.21
C LEU A 536 -32.15 5.20 29.78
N ARG A 537 -32.34 4.46 30.87
CA ARG A 537 -31.35 3.62 31.52
C ARG A 537 -31.83 2.18 31.47
N GLY A 538 -31.08 1.31 30.79
CA GLY A 538 -31.25 -0.13 30.91
C GLY A 538 -30.29 -0.64 31.99
N ALA A 539 -30.84 -1.17 33.09
CA ALA A 539 -30.04 -1.69 34.19
C ALA A 539 -30.46 -3.11 34.58
N HIS A 540 -29.47 -3.94 34.86
CA HIS A 540 -29.68 -5.29 35.40
C HIS A 540 -29.57 -5.22 36.92
N ALA A 541 -30.68 -4.86 37.57
CA ALA A 541 -30.74 -4.71 39.03
C ALA A 541 -30.44 -6.00 39.80
N SER A 542 -30.63 -7.16 39.16
CA SER A 542 -30.26 -8.49 39.66
C SER A 542 -29.38 -9.18 38.63
N ARG A 543 -28.28 -9.80 39.12
CA ARG A 543 -27.30 -10.50 38.28
C ARG A 543 -27.81 -11.82 37.72
N GLY A 544 -28.92 -12.34 38.26
CA GLY A 544 -29.59 -13.55 37.80
C GLY A 544 -30.66 -13.34 36.71
N ILE A 545 -31.04 -12.10 36.40
CA ILE A 545 -32.12 -11.80 35.45
C ILE A 545 -31.55 -11.43 34.07
N GLU A 546 -32.09 -12.05 33.01
CA GLU A 546 -31.66 -11.81 31.63
C GLU A 546 -32.17 -10.49 31.04
N THR A 547 -33.38 -10.06 31.40
CA THR A 547 -33.99 -8.84 30.83
C THR A 547 -33.63 -7.59 31.62
N PRO A 548 -33.00 -6.56 30.99
CA PRO A 548 -32.73 -5.31 31.66
C PRO A 548 -34.03 -4.60 32.01
N GLU A 549 -34.10 -4.04 33.21
CA GLU A 549 -35.16 -3.11 33.57
C GLU A 549 -34.89 -1.76 32.91
N MET A 550 -35.90 -1.24 32.21
CA MET A 550 -35.82 0.04 31.49
C MET A 550 -36.43 1.16 32.32
N PHE A 551 -35.59 2.10 32.70
CA PHE A 551 -35.99 3.30 33.44
C PHE A 551 -35.93 4.50 32.52
N LYS A 552 -37.06 5.18 32.32
CA LYS A 552 -37.06 6.45 31.62
C LYS A 552 -36.64 7.56 32.58
N LEU A 553 -35.51 8.21 32.29
CA LEU A 553 -34.91 9.23 33.16
C LEU A 553 -35.42 10.63 32.82
N ARG A 554 -35.52 10.95 31.52
CA ARG A 554 -36.04 12.22 31.01
C ARG A 554 -36.77 12.01 29.70
N GLU A 555 -37.77 12.85 29.46
CA GLU A 555 -38.59 12.84 28.25
C GLU A 555 -38.39 14.10 27.44
N LYS A 556 -38.43 13.97 26.11
CA LYS A 556 -38.44 15.09 25.16
C LYS A 556 -37.37 16.15 25.45
N VAL A 557 -36.17 15.70 25.82
CA VAL A 557 -35.05 16.59 26.08
C VAL A 557 -34.57 17.11 24.73
N LYS A 558 -34.47 18.43 24.58
CA LYS A 558 -33.93 19.00 23.36
C LYS A 558 -32.49 18.58 23.21
N VAL A 559 -32.15 18.09 22.03
CA VAL A 559 -30.78 17.70 21.69
C VAL A 559 -29.83 18.87 21.97
N THR A 560 -30.21 20.10 21.63
CA THR A 560 -29.42 21.32 21.87
C THR A 560 -29.02 21.54 23.33
N ASP A 561 -29.82 21.04 24.27
CA ASP A 561 -29.58 21.20 25.71
C ASP A 561 -28.61 20.14 26.24
N LEU A 562 -28.35 19.10 25.45
CA LEU A 562 -27.42 18.01 25.74
C LEU A 562 -26.05 18.20 25.05
N LEU A 563 -25.96 19.18 24.16
CA LEU A 563 -24.73 19.59 23.48
C LEU A 563 -23.87 20.42 24.46
N GLY A 564 -22.72 19.90 24.86
CA GLY A 564 -21.81 20.53 25.83
C GLY A 564 -20.83 19.51 26.39
#